data_AF-A0A318REY9-F1
#
_entry.id   AF-A0A318REY9-F1
#
_cell.length_a   1.000
_cell.length_b   1.000
_cell.length_c   1.000
_cell.angle_alpha   90.00
_cell.angle_beta   90.00
_cell.angle_gamma   90.00
#
_symmetry.space_group_name_H-M   'P 1'
#
loop_
_entity.id
_entity.type
_entity.pdbx_description
1 polymer ?
#
loop_
_entity_poly.entity_id
_entity_poly.type
_entity_poly.pdbx_seq_one_letter_code
_entity_poly.pdbx_strand_id
1 'polypeptide(L)' 'MSTAAERGVLPQTLTQGLTLDTPTVSAINVALMLTMTTVLALLAYYFLGYDQGAVSVFGSDTHVHEFVHDSRHFLGFPCH' A
#
# COMPACT_ATOMS: atom_id res chain seq x y z
N MET A 1 50.62 50.05 -12.67
CA MET A 1 51.12 48.77 -13.24
C MET A 1 51.42 47.85 -12.07
N SER A 2 50.84 46.68 -11.84
CA SER A 2 50.06 45.80 -12.71
C SER A 2 49.28 44.80 -11.83
N THR A 3 47.97 44.67 -12.11
CA THR A 3 47.18 43.42 -12.17
C THR A 3 47.34 42.41 -11.01
N ALA A 4 46.40 42.33 -10.07
CA ALA A 4 45.14 41.58 -10.22
C ALA A 4 45.35 40.17 -10.85
N ALA A 5 46.12 39.32 -10.19
CA ALA A 5 46.19 37.90 -10.49
C ALA A 5 44.90 37.20 -9.98
N GLU A 6 43.91 37.18 -10.86
CA GLU A 6 42.98 36.07 -11.12
C GLU A 6 42.91 35.00 -10.02
N ARG A 7 42.12 35.28 -8.97
CA ARG A 7 41.52 34.20 -8.17
C ARG A 7 40.39 33.63 -9.01
N GLY A 8 40.71 32.57 -9.75
CA GLY A 8 39.75 31.80 -10.52
C GLY A 8 38.55 31.43 -9.66
N VAL A 9 37.41 32.06 -9.95
CA VAL A 9 36.10 31.60 -9.50
C VAL A 9 35.88 30.28 -10.24
N LEU A 10 36.13 29.16 -9.57
CA LEU A 10 35.79 27.85 -10.12
C LEU A 10 34.29 27.84 -10.42
N PRO A 11 33.86 27.37 -11.60
CA PRO A 11 32.45 27.28 -11.92
C PRO A 11 31.77 26.41 -10.87
N GLN A 12 30.85 27.00 -10.11
CA GLN A 12 30.10 26.33 -9.04
C GLN A 12 29.27 25.15 -9.56
N THR A 13 29.19 24.98 -10.88
CA THR A 13 28.50 23.93 -11.62
C THR A 13 29.14 22.54 -11.51
N LEU A 14 30.42 22.41 -11.12
CA LEU A 14 31.09 21.10 -11.00
C LEU A 14 30.92 20.44 -9.63
N THR A 15 30.30 21.13 -8.66
CA THR A 15 30.08 20.64 -7.28
C THR A 15 28.61 20.33 -7.00
N GLN A 16 27.79 20.20 -8.04
CA GLN A 16 26.40 19.76 -7.86
C GLN A 16 26.39 18.25 -7.61
N GLY A 17 26.81 17.87 -6.40
CA GLY A 17 26.61 16.53 -5.89
C GLY A 17 25.13 16.18 -6.00
N LEU A 18 24.84 14.96 -6.45
CA LEU A 18 23.48 14.44 -6.51
C LEU A 18 22.91 14.43 -5.09
N THR A 19 22.07 15.42 -4.76
CA THR A 19 21.35 15.47 -3.50
C THR A 19 20.14 14.54 -3.62
N LEU A 20 20.18 13.40 -2.92
CA LEU A 20 19.06 12.49 -2.80
C LEU A 20 18.29 12.85 -1.53
N ASP A 21 17.05 13.30 -1.70
CA ASP A 21 16.16 13.59 -0.57
C ASP A 21 15.80 12.28 0.13
N THR A 22 16.35 12.11 1.34
CA THR A 22 16.03 10.95 2.17
C THR A 22 14.65 11.13 2.81
N PRO A 23 13.78 10.11 2.81
CA PRO A 23 12.47 10.21 3.41
C PRO A 23 12.58 10.49 4.91
N THR A 24 11.74 11.40 5.41
CA THR A 24 11.66 11.69 6.84
C THR A 24 11.03 10.52 7.59
N VAL A 25 11.27 10.43 8.90
CA VAL A 25 10.66 9.38 9.75
C VAL A 25 9.13 9.42 9.69
N SER A 26 8.54 10.62 9.58
CA SER A 26 7.08 10.77 9.39
C SER A 26 6.60 10.11 8.10
N ALA A 27 7.30 10.35 6.98
CA ALA A 27 6.97 9.72 5.69
C ALA A 27 7.08 8.19 5.77
N ILE A 28 8.11 7.67 6.45
CA ILE A 28 8.27 6.22 6.67
C ILE A 28 7.12 5.66 7.51
N ASN A 29 6.73 6.33 8.58
CA ASN A 29 5.62 5.87 9.44
C ASN A 29 4.29 5.84 8.70
N VAL A 30 4.00 6.88 7.90
CA VAL A 30 2.78 6.91 7.07
C VAL A 30 2.81 5.78 6.04
N ALA A 31 3.93 5.60 5.34
CA ALA A 31 4.08 4.51 4.38
C ALA A 31 3.90 3.13 5.04
N LEU A 32 4.46 2.93 6.23
CA LEU A 32 4.32 1.69 6.99
C LEU A 32 2.86 1.45 7.38
N MET A 33 2.18 2.46 7.94
CA MET A 33 0.78 2.36 8.35
C MET A 33 -0.14 2.06 7.16
N LEU A 34 0.05 2.76 6.04
CA LEU A 34 -0.71 2.49 4.82
C LEU A 34 -0.46 1.08 4.32
N THR A 35 0.80 0.66 4.23
CA THR A 35 1.16 -0.68 3.75
C THR A 35 0.55 -1.76 4.65
N MET A 36 0.69 -1.64 5.97
CA MET A 36 0.13 -2.61 6.91
C MET A 36 -1.39 -2.64 6.84
N THR A 37 -2.04 -1.46 6.78
CA THR A 37 -3.50 -1.38 6.65
C THR A 37 -3.98 -2.01 5.35
N THR A 38 -3.32 -1.75 4.23
CA THR A 38 -3.64 -2.34 2.94
C THR A 38 -3.46 -3.86 2.97
N VAL A 39 -2.35 -4.37 3.50
CA VAL A 39 -2.12 -5.81 3.64
C VAL A 39 -3.21 -6.46 4.50
N LEU A 40 -3.54 -5.87 5.64
CA LEU A 40 -4.60 -6.38 6.52
C LEU A 40 -5.97 -6.35 5.84
N ALA A 41 -6.28 -5.28 5.11
CA ALA A 41 -7.52 -5.18 4.35
C ALA A 41 -7.60 -6.24 3.24
N LEU A 42 -6.49 -6.49 2.53
CA LEU A 42 -6.42 -7.54 1.51
C LEU A 42 -6.55 -8.94 2.12
N LEU A 43 -5.94 -9.19 3.27
CA LEU A 43 -6.11 -10.45 4.00
C LEU A 43 -7.56 -10.66 4.41
N ALA A 44 -8.20 -9.64 5.00
CA ALA A 44 -9.60 -9.71 5.37
C ALA A 44 -10.49 -9.97 4.14
N TYR A 45 -10.25 -9.24 3.04
CA TYR A 45 -10.97 -9.45 1.78
C TYR A 45 -10.79 -10.89 1.24
N TYR A 46 -9.57 -11.42 1.28
CA TYR A 46 -9.30 -12.79 0.84
C TYR A 46 -10.05 -13.82 1.69
N PHE A 47 -9.95 -13.75 3.02
CA PHE A 47 -10.62 -14.73 3.88
C PHE A 47 -12.15 -14.62 3.80
N LEU A 48 -12.72 -13.42 3.85
CA LEU A 48 -14.17 -13.24 3.88
C LEU A 48 -14.81 -13.45 2.50
N GLY A 49 -14.18 -12.96 1.44
CA GLY A 49 -14.77 -12.93 0.10
C GLY A 49 -14.33 -14.10 -0.78
N TYR A 50 -13.06 -14.46 -0.74
CA TYR A 50 -12.53 -15.53 -1.58
C TYR A 50 -12.75 -16.87 -0.89
N ASP A 51 -12.07 -17.11 0.24
CA ASP A 51 -12.04 -18.41 0.93
C ASP A 51 -13.42 -18.84 1.44
N GLN A 52 -14.17 -17.91 2.03
CA GLN A 52 -15.51 -18.17 2.58
C GLN A 52 -16.66 -17.80 1.62
N GLY A 53 -16.38 -17.53 0.35
CA GLY A 53 -17.37 -17.01 -0.60
C GLY A 53 -17.27 -17.63 -1.99
N ALA A 54 -16.26 -17.23 -2.76
CA ALA A 54 -16.10 -17.62 -4.17
C ALA A 54 -15.43 -18.99 -4.36
N VAL A 55 -14.43 -19.32 -3.54
CA VAL A 55 -13.61 -20.53 -3.65
C VAL A 55 -12.88 -20.78 -2.34
N SER A 56 -13.09 -21.94 -1.72
CA SER A 56 -12.41 -22.30 -0.47
C SER A 56 -11.11 -23.03 -0.73
N VAL A 57 -10.00 -22.47 -0.24
CA VAL A 57 -8.65 -23.04 -0.34
C VAL A 57 -8.33 -23.87 0.89
N PHE A 58 -8.92 -23.55 2.05
CA PHE A 58 -8.66 -24.23 3.32
C PHE A 58 -9.71 -25.28 3.72
N GLY A 59 -10.75 -25.52 2.91
CA GLY A 59 -11.77 -26.52 3.18
C GLY A 59 -12.80 -26.62 2.05
N SER A 60 -13.86 -27.40 2.26
CA SER A 60 -15.02 -27.46 1.35
C SER A 60 -16.27 -26.83 1.95
N ASP A 61 -16.16 -26.18 3.11
CA ASP A 61 -17.27 -25.68 3.91
C ASP A 61 -17.10 -24.16 4.13
N THR A 62 -18.13 -23.40 3.74
CA THR A 62 -18.12 -21.93 3.74
C THR A 62 -19.26 -21.40 4.61
N HIS A 63 -19.09 -21.45 5.94
CA HIS A 63 -20.12 -21.01 6.89
C HIS A 63 -20.62 -19.58 6.68
N VAL A 64 -19.75 -18.65 6.27
CA VAL A 64 -20.15 -17.26 6.00
C VAL A 64 -21.00 -17.18 4.74
N HIS A 65 -20.66 -17.94 3.69
CA HIS A 65 -21.46 -18.04 2.46
C HIS A 65 -22.87 -18.51 2.80
N GLU A 66 -23.01 -19.59 3.56
CA GLU A 66 -24.31 -20.16 3.92
C GLU A 66 -25.12 -19.24 4.82
N PHE A 67 -24.49 -18.60 5.81
CA PHE A 67 -25.17 -17.62 6.66
C PHE A 67 -25.74 -16.45 5.86
N VAL A 68 -24.96 -15.88 4.93
CA VAL A 68 -25.42 -14.77 4.08
C VAL A 68 -26.47 -15.25 3.08
N HIS A 69 -26.28 -16.43 2.52
CA HIS A 69 -27.23 -17.10 1.64
C HIS A 69 -28.59 -17.32 2.34
N ASP A 70 -28.59 -17.80 3.57
CA ASP A 70 -29.80 -18.03 4.36
C ASP A 70 -30.45 -16.73 4.82
N SER A 71 -29.64 -15.72 5.17
CA SER A 71 -30.14 -14.39 5.54
C SER A 71 -30.92 -13.74 4.39
N ARG A 72 -30.48 -13.92 3.13
CA ARG A 72 -31.23 -13.37 1.98
C ARG A 72 -32.59 -14.05 1.82
N HIS A 73 -32.66 -15.36 2.06
CA HIS A 73 -33.91 -16.11 2.04
C HIS A 73 -34.83 -15.70 3.18
N PHE A 74 -34.28 -15.50 4.38
CA PHE A 74 -35.03 -15.00 5.53
C PHE A 74 -35.64 -13.62 5.26
N LEU A 75 -34.93 -12.76 4.55
CA LEU A 75 -35.42 -11.44 4.12
C LEU A 75 -36.33 -11.50 2.88
N GLY A 76 -36.62 -12.69 2.35
CA GLY A 76 -37.51 -12.91 1.21
C GLY A 76 -36.91 -12.59 -0.15
N PHE A 77 -35.60 -12.32 -0.23
CA PHE A 77 -34.92 -12.13 -1.51
C PHE A 77 -34.77 -13.48 -2.23
N PRO A 78 -35.16 -13.58 -3.51
CA PRO A 78 -35.01 -14.80 -4.28
C PRO A 78 -33.53 -15.13 -4.55
N CYS A 79 -33.22 -16.41 -4.59
CA CYS A 79 -31.98 -16.97 -5.13
C CYS A 79 -32.23 -17.60 -6.51
N HIS A 80 -31.18 -17.73 -7.32
CA HIS A 80 -31.22 -18.54 -8.55
C HIS A 80 -31.01 -20.02 -8.22
#